data_AF-A0A0Q5TZ53-F1
#
_entry.id   AF-A0A0Q5TZ53-F1
#
_cell.length_a   1.000
_cell.length_b   1.000
_cell.length_c   1.000
_cell.angle_alpha   90.00
_cell.angle_beta   90.00
_cell.angle_gamma   90.00
#
_symmetry.space_group_name_H-M   'P 1'
#
loop_
_entity.id
_entity.type
_entity.pdbx_description
1 polymer ?
#
loop_
_entity_poly.entity_id
_entity_poly.type
_entity_poly.pdbx_seq_one_letter_code
_entity_poly.pdbx_strand_id
1 'polypeptide(L)'
;MSRTFYFVTLLIILGGKASAQTWTDAEFKRANTAAFSDYLSNEEKNIVLYMNLIRIDGEKFYYTFLQDYINNYNEKVRRYRNYNELKIAKNNSYYLSLLKQVRVKNLPMFYPDERLTALSRSHATDLNKNNLDSHESSNGDKFNKRLAKYFPNKPMSENIDFGYSNSLDIVCHLLLDCGVPSLGHRFNILDQKYKLNTIGVSIQPHPSYSWCAVIDFVAQPTFYTSNP
;
A
#
# COMPACT_ATOMS: atom_id res chain seq x y z
N MET A 1 4.95 -72.05 12.61
CA MET A 1 5.64 -70.87 13.18
C MET A 1 6.08 -69.98 12.02
N SER A 2 5.27 -69.01 11.58
CA SER A 2 5.71 -68.01 10.59
C SER A 2 6.02 -66.69 11.33
N ARG A 3 7.19 -66.13 11.08
CA ARG A 3 7.62 -64.84 11.64
C ARG A 3 7.47 -63.78 10.56
N THR A 4 6.49 -62.90 10.72
CA THR A 4 6.29 -61.72 9.87
C THR A 4 7.25 -60.63 10.33
N PHE A 5 8.17 -60.20 9.44
CA PHE A 5 9.03 -59.05 9.66
C PHE A 5 8.26 -57.76 9.32
N TYR A 6 8.08 -56.88 10.30
CA TYR A 6 7.57 -55.52 10.06
C TYR A 6 8.74 -54.59 9.74
N PHE A 7 8.80 -54.10 8.50
CA PHE A 7 9.67 -52.99 8.12
C PHE A 7 9.01 -51.68 8.58
N VAL A 8 9.65 -50.98 9.52
CA VAL A 8 9.26 -49.63 9.93
C VAL A 8 10.05 -48.64 9.07
N THR A 9 9.38 -47.99 8.13
CA THR A 9 9.95 -46.91 7.34
C THR A 9 9.98 -45.64 8.19
N LEU A 10 11.18 -45.20 8.58
CA LEU A 10 11.39 -43.95 9.30
C LEU A 10 11.23 -42.77 8.32
N LEU A 11 10.11 -42.07 8.39
CA LEU A 11 9.90 -40.81 7.66
C LEU A 11 10.73 -39.70 8.33
N ILE A 12 11.84 -39.33 7.69
CA ILE A 12 12.62 -38.14 8.07
C ILE A 12 11.84 -36.92 7.59
N ILE A 13 11.13 -36.26 8.51
CA ILE A 13 10.53 -34.95 8.28
C ILE A 13 11.68 -33.93 8.30
N LEU A 14 12.17 -33.56 7.13
CA LEU A 14 13.00 -32.36 6.96
C LEU A 14 12.12 -31.13 7.22
N GLY A 15 12.04 -30.71 8.47
CA GLY A 15 11.47 -29.43 8.85
C GLY A 15 12.31 -28.31 8.26
N GLY A 16 11.89 -27.79 7.11
CA GLY A 16 12.42 -26.54 6.59
C GLY A 16 12.23 -25.46 7.63
N LYS A 17 13.32 -24.90 8.15
CA LYS A 17 13.26 -23.67 8.96
C LYS A 17 12.73 -22.57 8.05
N ALA A 18 11.43 -22.31 8.08
CA ALA A 18 10.90 -21.05 7.61
C ALA A 18 11.50 -19.98 8.53
N SER A 19 12.61 -19.38 8.10
CA SER A 19 13.13 -18.18 8.76
C SER A 19 12.03 -17.14 8.59
N ALA A 20 11.34 -16.80 9.68
CA ALA A 20 10.41 -15.68 9.68
C ALA A 20 11.22 -14.48 9.19
N GLN A 21 10.90 -13.96 8.00
CA GLN A 21 11.61 -12.83 7.45
C GLN A 21 11.30 -11.65 8.37
N THR A 22 12.28 -11.17 9.14
CA THR A 22 12.12 -10.05 10.06
C THR A 22 12.76 -8.81 9.49
N TRP A 23 12.11 -7.66 9.70
CA TRP A 23 12.66 -6.36 9.34
C TRP A 23 13.71 -5.94 10.38
N THR A 24 14.87 -5.52 9.91
CA THR A 24 15.93 -4.95 10.73
C THR A 24 15.60 -3.50 11.09
N ASP A 25 16.14 -3.01 12.20
CA ASP A 25 16.00 -1.60 12.60
C ASP A 25 16.51 -0.65 11.52
N ALA A 26 17.56 -1.04 10.80
CA ALA A 26 18.11 -0.26 9.69
C ALA A 26 17.12 -0.16 8.52
N GLU A 27 16.41 -1.23 8.17
CA GLU A 27 15.38 -1.20 7.12
C GLU A 27 14.19 -0.35 7.54
N PHE A 28 13.71 -0.49 8.78
CA PHE A 28 12.63 0.36 9.30
C PHE A 28 13.02 1.84 9.33
N LYS A 29 14.22 2.15 9.84
CA LYS A 29 14.74 3.52 9.87
C LYS A 29 14.87 4.09 8.46
N ARG A 30 15.33 3.29 7.50
CA ARG A 30 15.42 3.67 6.08
C ARG A 30 14.03 3.96 5.51
N ALA A 31 13.04 3.10 5.76
CA ALA A 31 11.68 3.27 5.25
C ALA A 31 10.92 4.44 5.89
N ASN A 32 11.26 4.81 7.14
CA ASN A 32 10.58 5.86 7.90
C ASN A 32 11.01 7.28 7.51
N THR A 33 10.84 7.63 6.24
CA THR A 33 11.15 8.95 5.68
C THR A 33 10.26 10.06 6.25
N ALA A 34 9.11 9.71 6.85
CA ALA A 34 8.13 10.63 7.41
C ALA A 34 8.25 10.84 8.93
N ALA A 35 9.28 10.29 9.58
CA ALA A 35 9.43 10.32 11.04
C ALA A 35 9.25 11.74 11.64
N PHE A 36 9.86 12.73 11.00
CA PHE A 36 9.91 14.12 11.46
C PHE A 36 8.90 15.05 10.79
N SER A 37 7.98 14.53 9.96
CA SER A 37 6.92 15.32 9.32
C SER A 37 5.81 15.63 10.33
N ASP A 38 5.89 16.75 11.02
CA ASP A 38 4.91 17.20 12.03
C ASP A 38 3.52 17.51 11.46
N TYR A 39 3.44 17.81 10.16
CA TYR A 39 2.20 18.03 9.41
C TYR A 39 1.43 16.75 9.04
N LEU A 40 1.93 15.56 9.42
CA LEU A 40 1.29 14.26 9.24
C LEU A 40 0.91 13.63 10.59
N SER A 41 -0.28 13.04 10.66
CA SER A 41 -0.68 12.14 11.73
C SER A 41 0.12 10.83 11.73
N ASN A 42 0.03 10.05 12.81
CA ASN A 42 0.74 8.76 12.90
C ASN A 42 0.30 7.78 11.81
N GLU A 43 -1.00 7.71 11.48
CA GLU A 43 -1.47 6.84 10.40
C GLU A 43 -0.98 7.32 9.03
N GLU A 44 -0.97 8.63 8.77
CA GLU A 44 -0.45 9.17 7.51
C GLU A 44 1.07 8.92 7.37
N LYS A 45 1.85 9.04 8.46
CA LYS A 45 3.27 8.63 8.47
C LYS A 45 3.43 7.15 8.19
N ASN A 46 2.58 6.31 8.77
CA ASN A 46 2.63 4.87 8.59
C ASN A 46 2.27 4.45 7.16
N ILE A 47 1.40 5.18 6.45
CA ILE A 47 1.17 4.95 5.00
C ILE A 47 2.50 5.07 4.24
N VAL A 48 3.24 6.17 4.46
CA VAL A 48 4.55 6.38 3.81
C VAL A 48 5.52 5.26 4.18
N LEU A 49 5.56 4.88 5.47
CA LEU A 49 6.40 3.80 5.97
C LEU A 49 6.10 2.47 5.27
N TYR A 50 4.84 2.03 5.23
CA TYR A 50 4.46 0.75 4.62
C TYR A 50 4.71 0.73 3.11
N MET A 51 4.41 1.82 2.40
CA MET A 51 4.76 1.95 0.98
C MET A 51 6.27 1.86 0.77
N ASN A 52 7.07 2.45 1.65
CA ASN A 52 8.53 2.35 1.57
C ASN A 52 9.05 0.95 1.91
N LEU A 53 8.44 0.23 2.86
CA LEU A 53 8.78 -1.18 3.13
C LEU A 53 8.49 -2.06 1.90
N ILE A 54 7.34 -1.88 1.24
CA ILE A 54 7.05 -2.53 -0.04
C ILE A 54 8.14 -2.24 -1.07
N ARG A 55 8.60 -0.99 -1.15
CA ARG A 55 9.61 -0.54 -2.12
C ARG A 55 11.03 -1.03 -1.78
N ILE A 56 11.36 -1.24 -0.50
CA ILE A 56 12.62 -1.88 -0.09
C ILE A 56 12.60 -3.35 -0.49
N ASP A 57 11.57 -4.08 -0.07
CA ASP A 57 11.43 -5.51 -0.35
C ASP A 57 9.96 -5.93 -0.27
N GLY A 58 9.30 -5.99 -1.43
CA GLY A 58 7.87 -6.27 -1.49
C GLY A 58 7.54 -7.74 -1.22
N GLU A 59 8.47 -8.66 -1.49
CA GLU A 59 8.28 -10.07 -1.11
C GLU A 59 8.33 -10.24 0.41
N LYS A 60 9.26 -9.56 1.07
CA LYS A 60 9.33 -9.50 2.53
C LYS A 60 8.08 -8.87 3.11
N PHE A 61 7.63 -7.73 2.56
CA PHE A 61 6.38 -7.11 2.96
C PHE A 61 5.19 -8.07 2.84
N TYR A 62 5.15 -8.87 1.76
CA TYR A 62 4.09 -9.86 1.58
C TYR A 62 4.02 -10.85 2.75
N TYR A 63 5.16 -11.45 3.12
CA TYR A 63 5.21 -12.44 4.20
C TYR A 63 5.10 -11.85 5.61
N THR A 64 5.46 -10.57 5.81
CA THR A 64 5.39 -9.94 7.14
C THR A 64 4.07 -9.25 7.44
N PHE A 65 3.33 -8.79 6.43
CA PHE A 65 2.12 -7.99 6.63
C PHE A 65 0.95 -8.43 5.76
N LEU A 66 1.14 -8.46 4.43
CA LEU A 66 0.01 -8.62 3.50
C LEU A 66 -0.67 -9.98 3.62
N GLN A 67 0.09 -11.05 3.88
CA GLN A 67 -0.47 -12.39 4.04
C GLN A 67 -1.44 -12.44 5.24
N ASP A 68 -1.04 -11.86 6.37
CA ASP A 68 -1.87 -11.81 7.58
C ASP A 68 -3.05 -10.87 7.39
N TYR A 69 -2.87 -9.73 6.73
CA TYR A 69 -3.98 -8.85 6.32
C TYR A 69 -5.04 -9.62 5.52
N ILE A 70 -4.62 -10.38 4.49
CA ILE A 70 -5.54 -11.16 3.64
C ILE A 70 -6.27 -12.24 4.46
N ASN A 71 -5.55 -12.94 5.35
CA ASN A 71 -6.14 -13.96 6.22
C ASN A 71 -7.19 -13.34 7.15
N ASN A 72 -6.83 -12.26 7.84
CA ASN A 72 -7.72 -11.54 8.77
C ASN A 72 -8.93 -10.95 8.06
N TYR A 73 -8.75 -10.36 6.88
CA TYR A 73 -9.86 -9.87 6.05
C TYR A 73 -10.80 -11.01 5.69
N ASN A 74 -10.27 -12.13 5.17
CA ASN A 74 -11.07 -13.29 4.81
C ASN A 74 -11.85 -13.85 6.01
N GLU A 75 -11.24 -13.91 7.19
CA GLU A 75 -11.93 -14.32 8.42
C GLU A 75 -13.05 -13.34 8.81
N LYS A 76 -12.79 -12.02 8.77
CA LYS A 76 -13.79 -10.98 9.07
C LYS A 76 -15.01 -11.09 8.14
N VAL A 77 -14.82 -11.37 6.85
CA VAL A 77 -15.92 -11.42 5.88
C VAL A 77 -16.69 -12.75 5.87
N ARG A 78 -16.24 -13.79 6.60
CA ARG A 78 -16.96 -15.08 6.70
C ARG A 78 -18.38 -14.96 7.24
N ARG A 79 -18.66 -13.91 8.02
CA ARG A 79 -19.99 -13.65 8.59
C ARG A 79 -21.04 -13.23 7.55
N TYR A 80 -20.63 -12.82 6.35
CA TYR A 80 -21.55 -12.35 5.31
C TYR A 80 -21.97 -13.49 4.39
N ARG A 81 -23.24 -13.48 3.96
CA ARG A 81 -23.81 -14.52 3.08
C ARG A 81 -23.09 -14.62 1.73
N ASN A 82 -22.59 -13.50 1.22
CA ASN A 82 -21.81 -13.40 -0.01
C ASN A 82 -20.29 -13.57 0.21
N TYR A 83 -19.86 -14.31 1.25
CA TYR A 83 -18.46 -14.57 1.57
C TYR A 83 -17.61 -14.99 0.35
N ASN A 84 -18.16 -15.82 -0.53
CA ASN A 84 -17.42 -16.30 -1.70
C ASN A 84 -17.08 -15.21 -2.72
N GLU A 85 -17.85 -14.12 -2.76
CA GLU A 85 -17.61 -12.94 -3.59
C GLU A 85 -16.63 -11.98 -2.89
N LEU A 86 -16.77 -11.83 -1.58
CA LEU A 86 -15.95 -10.89 -0.80
C LEU A 86 -14.53 -11.37 -0.56
N LYS A 87 -14.32 -12.68 -0.38
CA LYS A 87 -13.02 -13.23 0.00
C LYS A 87 -11.95 -12.98 -1.07
N ILE A 88 -10.74 -12.67 -0.64
CA ILE A 88 -9.55 -12.65 -1.48
C ILE A 88 -9.06 -14.09 -1.62
N ALA A 89 -9.56 -14.78 -2.64
CA ALA A 89 -9.17 -16.16 -2.92
C ALA A 89 -7.77 -16.23 -3.55
N LYS A 90 -7.01 -17.29 -3.27
CA LYS A 90 -5.66 -17.47 -3.84
C LYS A 90 -5.64 -17.70 -5.35
N ASN A 91 -6.79 -18.05 -5.95
CA ASN A 91 -6.98 -18.16 -7.40
C ASN A 91 -7.56 -16.87 -8.03
N ASN A 92 -7.79 -15.82 -7.24
CA ASN A 92 -8.24 -14.53 -7.74
C ASN A 92 -7.15 -13.89 -8.62
N SER A 93 -7.54 -13.28 -9.75
CA SER A 93 -6.61 -12.68 -10.71
C SER A 93 -5.81 -11.50 -10.14
N TYR A 94 -6.41 -10.67 -9.27
CA TYR A 94 -5.72 -9.58 -8.58
C TYR A 94 -4.67 -10.10 -7.61
N TYR A 95 -4.97 -11.16 -6.87
CA TYR A 95 -4.02 -11.82 -5.97
C TYR A 95 -2.85 -12.44 -6.76
N LEU A 96 -3.15 -13.21 -7.82
CA LEU A 96 -2.12 -13.88 -8.63
C LEU A 96 -1.21 -12.89 -9.37
N SER A 97 -1.77 -11.79 -9.89
CA SER A 97 -0.97 -10.73 -10.50
C SER A 97 -0.12 -9.99 -9.48
N LEU A 98 -0.64 -9.74 -8.27
CA LEU A 98 0.12 -9.11 -7.20
C LEU A 98 1.34 -9.94 -6.80
N LEU A 99 1.20 -11.26 -6.65
CA LEU A 99 2.33 -12.14 -6.31
C LEU A 99 3.49 -12.07 -7.31
N LYS A 100 3.21 -11.73 -8.57
CA LYS A 100 4.24 -11.51 -9.59
C LYS A 100 4.86 -10.12 -9.46
N GLN A 101 4.03 -9.09 -9.26
CA GLN A 101 4.45 -7.70 -9.27
C GLN A 101 5.10 -7.24 -7.97
N VAL A 102 4.74 -7.82 -6.82
CA VAL A 102 5.25 -7.41 -5.50
C VAL A 102 6.70 -7.81 -5.26
N ARG A 103 7.33 -8.57 -6.17
CA ARG A 103 8.73 -9.04 -6.07
C ARG A 103 9.76 -7.94 -6.41
N VAL A 104 9.46 -6.70 -6.07
CA VAL A 104 10.34 -5.55 -6.24
C VAL A 104 11.38 -5.51 -5.11
N LYS A 105 12.55 -4.93 -5.40
CA LYS A 105 13.63 -4.72 -4.43
C LYS A 105 14.25 -3.34 -4.65
N ASN A 106 14.57 -2.65 -3.57
CA ASN A 106 15.35 -1.40 -3.55
C ASN A 106 14.86 -0.31 -4.51
N LEU A 107 13.54 -0.14 -4.64
CA LEU A 107 12.98 1.00 -5.36
C LEU A 107 13.29 2.32 -4.61
N PRO A 108 13.40 3.46 -5.31
CA PRO A 108 13.52 4.77 -4.68
C PRO A 108 12.39 5.02 -3.68
N MET A 109 12.68 5.52 -2.49
CA MET A 109 11.65 5.74 -1.46
C MET A 109 10.80 6.98 -1.75
N PHE A 110 9.58 6.97 -1.23
CA PHE A 110 8.75 8.15 -1.14
C PHE A 110 9.19 9.01 0.04
N TYR A 111 9.29 10.32 -0.20
CA TYR A 111 9.54 11.32 0.82
C TYR A 111 8.32 12.22 0.92
N PRO A 112 7.78 12.44 2.14
CA PRO A 112 6.61 13.29 2.29
C PRO A 112 6.97 14.74 1.97
N ASP A 113 6.03 15.45 1.37
CA ASP A 113 6.12 16.89 1.11
C ASP A 113 4.91 17.60 1.72
N GLU A 114 5.16 18.66 2.49
CA GLU A 114 4.12 19.39 3.22
C GLU A 114 3.10 20.02 2.27
N ARG A 115 3.56 20.57 1.14
CA ARG A 115 2.68 21.24 0.18
C ARG A 115 1.84 20.23 -0.58
N LEU A 116 2.42 19.11 -1.01
CA LEU A 116 1.67 18.03 -1.64
C LEU A 116 0.65 17.43 -0.66
N THR A 117 1.02 17.25 0.61
CA THR A 117 0.11 16.83 1.68
C THR A 117 -1.06 17.80 1.86
N ALA A 118 -0.81 19.11 1.84
CA ALA A 118 -1.86 20.11 1.92
C ALA A 118 -2.85 20.02 0.74
N LEU A 119 -2.38 19.68 -0.46
CA LEU A 119 -3.23 19.43 -1.62
C LEU A 119 -4.10 18.18 -1.45
N SER A 120 -3.49 17.06 -1.02
CA SER A 120 -4.22 15.83 -0.72
C SER A 120 -5.29 16.06 0.35
N ARG A 121 -4.96 16.83 1.40
CA ARG A 121 -5.90 17.22 2.45
C ARG A 121 -7.04 18.08 1.94
N SER A 122 -6.73 19.04 1.07
CA SER A 122 -7.75 19.87 0.43
C SER A 122 -8.74 19.03 -0.38
N HIS A 123 -8.24 18.07 -1.16
CA HIS A 123 -9.09 17.18 -1.96
C HIS A 123 -9.90 16.24 -1.08
N ALA A 124 -9.27 15.55 -0.12
CA ALA A 124 -9.97 14.68 0.83
C ALA A 124 -11.08 15.41 1.60
N THR A 125 -10.84 16.67 1.99
CA THR A 125 -11.85 17.52 2.65
C THR A 125 -13.00 17.89 1.71
N ASP A 126 -12.71 18.14 0.43
CA ASP A 126 -13.71 18.43 -0.59
C ASP A 126 -14.60 17.21 -0.86
N LEU A 127 -14.00 16.02 -0.99
CA LEU A 127 -14.72 14.75 -1.12
C LEU A 127 -15.63 14.49 0.07
N ASN A 128 -15.14 14.71 1.29
CA ASN A 128 -15.94 14.61 2.52
C ASN A 128 -17.14 15.56 2.49
N LYS A 129 -16.90 16.85 2.26
CA LYS A 129 -17.95 17.89 2.32
C LYS A 129 -19.05 17.70 1.28
N ASN A 130 -18.71 17.18 0.12
CA ASN A 130 -19.64 17.03 -1.00
C ASN A 130 -20.10 15.58 -1.20
N ASN A 131 -19.66 14.64 -0.35
CA ASN A 131 -19.92 13.21 -0.44
C ASN A 131 -19.59 12.63 -1.83
N LEU A 132 -18.39 12.92 -2.33
CA LEU A 132 -17.91 12.53 -3.66
C LEU A 132 -16.87 11.40 -3.57
N ASP A 133 -16.89 10.50 -4.54
CA ASP A 133 -15.99 9.35 -4.65
C ASP A 133 -15.06 9.42 -5.89
N SER A 134 -14.74 10.63 -6.35
CA SER A 134 -14.02 10.89 -7.60
C SER A 134 -12.60 11.43 -7.42
N HIS A 135 -11.79 11.28 -8.48
CA HIS A 135 -10.52 12.01 -8.63
C HIS A 135 -10.74 13.49 -8.93
N GLU A 136 -11.87 13.85 -9.54
CA GLU A 136 -12.31 15.22 -9.73
C GLU A 136 -12.80 15.84 -8.42
N SER A 137 -12.49 17.10 -8.20
CA SER A 137 -13.06 17.90 -7.11
C SER A 137 -14.49 18.34 -7.45
N SER A 138 -15.23 18.81 -6.45
CA SER A 138 -16.62 19.30 -6.57
C SER A 138 -16.80 20.42 -7.61
N ASN A 139 -15.74 21.16 -7.90
CA ASN A 139 -15.70 22.20 -8.94
C ASN A 139 -15.31 21.69 -10.33
N GLY A 140 -15.13 20.37 -10.50
CA GLY A 140 -14.70 19.72 -11.75
C GLY A 140 -13.19 19.73 -11.99
N ASP A 141 -12.37 20.25 -11.07
CA ASP A 141 -10.92 20.22 -11.23
C ASP A 141 -10.39 18.80 -11.10
N LYS A 142 -9.61 18.37 -12.10
CA LYS A 142 -8.87 17.11 -12.09
C LYS A 142 -7.65 17.20 -11.19
N PHE A 143 -7.19 16.07 -10.65
CA PHE A 143 -6.00 16.01 -9.80
C PHE A 143 -4.77 16.66 -10.44
N ASN A 144 -4.54 16.42 -11.74
CA ASN A 144 -3.39 16.99 -12.42
C ASN A 144 -3.43 18.53 -12.45
N LYS A 145 -4.62 19.14 -12.57
CA LYS A 145 -4.80 20.59 -12.47
C LYS A 145 -4.51 21.10 -11.06
N ARG A 146 -4.98 20.39 -10.02
CA ARG A 146 -4.71 20.73 -8.60
C ARG A 146 -3.21 20.74 -8.32
N LEU A 147 -2.51 19.67 -8.71
CA LEU A 147 -1.10 19.45 -8.43
C LEU A 147 -0.20 20.36 -9.28
N ALA A 148 -0.52 20.55 -10.57
CA ALA A 148 0.30 21.36 -11.48
C ALA A 148 0.42 22.84 -11.07
N LYS A 149 -0.50 23.36 -10.25
CA LYS A 149 -0.39 24.71 -9.67
C LYS A 149 0.91 24.91 -8.88
N TYR A 150 1.41 23.85 -8.23
CA TYR A 150 2.60 23.89 -7.39
C TYR A 150 3.74 23.02 -7.93
N PHE A 151 3.42 22.00 -8.73
CA PHE A 151 4.38 21.08 -9.35
C PHE A 151 4.20 21.07 -10.88
N PRO A 152 4.44 22.21 -11.56
CA PRO A 152 4.21 22.32 -13.00
C PRO A 152 5.16 21.41 -13.79
N ASN A 153 4.63 20.81 -14.87
CA ASN A 153 5.38 19.98 -15.80
C ASN A 153 6.09 18.78 -15.14
N LYS A 154 5.53 18.23 -14.07
CA LYS A 154 6.03 17.02 -13.40
C LYS A 154 5.12 15.81 -13.66
N PRO A 155 5.68 14.60 -13.82
CA PRO A 155 4.90 13.37 -13.66
C PRO A 155 4.23 13.34 -12.29
N MET A 156 2.93 13.04 -12.29
CA MET A 156 2.10 13.02 -11.08
C MET A 156 1.03 11.95 -11.20
N SER A 157 0.56 11.47 -10.05
CA SER A 157 -0.49 10.46 -9.95
C SER A 157 -1.23 10.61 -8.62
N GLU A 158 -2.43 10.03 -8.51
CA GLU A 158 -3.25 10.07 -7.31
C GLU A 158 -3.78 8.67 -7.02
N ASN A 159 -3.71 8.25 -5.76
CA ASN A 159 -4.47 7.12 -5.22
C ASN A 159 -5.52 7.65 -4.26
N ILE A 160 -6.71 7.06 -4.29
CA ILE A 160 -7.75 7.33 -3.31
C ILE A 160 -8.23 5.99 -2.74
N ASP A 161 -8.17 5.85 -1.43
CA ASP A 161 -8.79 4.76 -0.70
C ASP A 161 -10.08 5.23 -0.05
N PHE A 162 -11.12 4.40 -0.11
CA PHE A 162 -12.37 4.61 0.62
C PHE A 162 -12.63 3.42 1.54
N GLY A 163 -12.92 3.69 2.82
CA GLY A 163 -13.33 2.68 3.79
C GLY A 163 -12.42 2.53 5.01
N TYR A 164 -11.13 2.83 4.88
CA TYR A 164 -10.16 2.57 5.95
C TYR A 164 -9.53 3.84 6.51
N SER A 165 -9.28 3.84 7.82
CA SER A 165 -8.43 4.82 8.51
C SER A 165 -7.11 4.25 9.01
N ASN A 166 -7.00 2.92 9.07
CA ASN A 166 -5.75 2.27 9.43
C ASN A 166 -4.82 2.23 8.22
N SER A 167 -3.60 2.71 8.41
CA SER A 167 -2.56 2.82 7.40
C SER A 167 -2.19 1.51 6.71
N LEU A 168 -2.12 0.40 7.45
CA LEU A 168 -1.81 -0.90 6.85
C LEU A 168 -2.96 -1.39 5.97
N ASP A 169 -4.21 -1.25 6.45
CA ASP A 169 -5.39 -1.62 5.67
C ASP A 169 -5.47 -0.81 4.36
N ILE A 170 -5.25 0.51 4.42
CA ILE A 170 -5.20 1.40 3.23
C ILE A 170 -4.14 0.92 2.23
N VAL A 171 -2.90 0.71 2.69
CA VAL A 171 -1.79 0.33 1.81
C VAL A 171 -2.03 -1.07 1.21
N CYS A 172 -2.50 -2.03 2.00
CA CYS A 172 -2.82 -3.37 1.51
C CYS A 172 -4.00 -3.38 0.54
N HIS A 173 -5.02 -2.56 0.78
CA HIS A 173 -6.17 -2.43 -0.12
C HIS A 173 -5.77 -1.86 -1.48
N LEU A 174 -5.01 -0.76 -1.50
CA LEU A 174 -4.47 -0.15 -2.72
C LEU A 174 -3.47 -1.06 -3.44
N LEU A 175 -2.70 -1.87 -2.71
CA LEU A 175 -1.75 -2.82 -3.29
C LEU A 175 -2.47 -4.02 -3.93
N LEU A 176 -3.53 -4.54 -3.30
CA LEU A 176 -4.38 -5.58 -3.86
C LEU A 176 -5.19 -5.08 -5.06
N ASP A 177 -5.67 -3.84 -5.00
CA ASP A 177 -6.32 -3.15 -6.11
C ASP A 177 -7.50 -3.93 -6.72
N CYS A 178 -8.21 -4.68 -5.87
CA CYS A 178 -9.31 -5.54 -6.29
C CYS A 178 -10.45 -4.69 -6.84
N GLY A 179 -10.89 -5.00 -8.07
CA GLY A 179 -11.97 -4.26 -8.73
C GLY A 179 -11.48 -3.09 -9.60
N VAL A 180 -10.17 -2.86 -9.72
CA VAL A 180 -9.58 -1.82 -10.57
C VAL A 180 -8.82 -2.48 -11.73
N PRO A 181 -9.43 -2.62 -12.93
CA PRO A 181 -8.81 -3.36 -14.03
C PRO A 181 -7.44 -2.82 -14.48
N SER A 182 -7.21 -1.52 -14.30
CA SER A 182 -5.94 -0.87 -14.68
C SER A 182 -4.79 -1.14 -13.69
N LEU A 183 -5.09 -1.62 -12.48
CA LEU A 183 -4.14 -1.73 -11.37
C LEU A 183 -3.38 -0.43 -11.07
N GLY A 184 -4.02 0.72 -11.36
CA GLY A 184 -3.38 2.04 -11.31
C GLY A 184 -2.81 2.35 -9.92
N HIS A 185 -3.53 2.01 -8.86
CA HIS A 185 -3.09 2.28 -7.50
C HIS A 185 -1.86 1.47 -7.14
N ARG A 186 -1.88 0.18 -7.48
CA ARG A 186 -0.74 -0.72 -7.30
C ARG A 186 0.48 -0.24 -8.09
N PHE A 187 0.31 0.19 -9.33
CA PHE A 187 1.43 0.66 -10.15
C PHE A 187 2.01 1.97 -9.66
N ASN A 188 1.21 2.87 -9.08
CA ASN A 188 1.76 4.06 -8.41
C ASN A 188 2.71 3.69 -7.26
N ILE A 189 2.47 2.57 -6.56
CA ILE A 189 3.33 2.07 -5.47
C ILE A 189 4.57 1.33 -6.01
N LEU A 190 4.40 0.45 -7.00
CA LEU A 190 5.42 -0.52 -7.42
C LEU A 190 6.22 -0.14 -8.67
N ASP A 191 5.65 0.61 -9.61
CA ASP A 191 6.27 0.89 -10.91
C ASP A 191 7.15 2.15 -10.84
N GLN A 192 8.22 2.17 -11.62
CA GLN A 192 9.16 3.29 -11.78
C GLN A 192 8.99 4.05 -13.10
N LYS A 193 8.00 3.71 -13.93
CA LYS A 193 7.71 4.39 -15.21
C LYS A 193 7.66 5.91 -15.07
N TYR A 194 6.99 6.40 -14.02
CA TYR A 194 6.84 7.83 -13.76
C TYR A 194 7.87 8.38 -12.75
N LYS A 195 8.75 7.53 -12.20
CA LYS A 195 9.79 7.90 -11.22
C LYS A 195 9.27 8.72 -10.04
N LEU A 196 8.06 8.40 -9.58
CA LEU A 196 7.42 9.05 -8.43
C LEU A 196 8.26 8.80 -7.17
N ASN A 197 8.55 9.88 -6.43
CA ASN A 197 9.41 9.85 -5.24
C ASN A 197 9.00 10.85 -4.15
N THR A 198 8.04 11.74 -4.44
CA THR A 198 7.45 12.67 -3.48
C THR A 198 6.01 12.26 -3.24
N ILE A 199 5.57 12.28 -1.98
CA ILE A 199 4.22 11.85 -1.59
C ILE A 199 3.54 12.91 -0.71
N GLY A 200 2.25 13.14 -0.94
CA GLY A 200 1.34 13.83 -0.04
C GLY A 200 0.27 12.85 0.41
N VAL A 201 -0.14 12.92 1.67
CA VAL A 201 -1.09 11.95 2.25
C VAL A 201 -2.09 12.70 3.12
N SER A 202 -3.39 12.42 2.96
CA SER A 202 -4.38 12.85 3.93
C SER A 202 -5.44 11.80 4.15
N ILE A 203 -5.74 11.50 5.41
CA ILE A 203 -6.88 10.67 5.82
C ILE A 203 -7.95 11.59 6.39
N GLN A 204 -9.16 11.56 5.84
CA GLN A 204 -10.31 12.36 6.29
C GLN A 204 -11.55 11.48 6.45
N PRO A 205 -12.53 11.86 7.29
CA PRO A 205 -13.83 11.22 7.31
C PRO A 205 -14.51 11.32 5.95
N HIS A 206 -15.43 10.40 5.65
CA HIS A 206 -16.25 10.46 4.45
C HIS A 206 -17.69 10.00 4.75
N PRO A 207 -18.74 10.68 4.27
CA PRO A 207 -20.12 10.35 4.66
C PRO A 207 -20.57 8.95 4.24
N SER A 208 -20.34 8.55 2.98
CA SER A 208 -20.72 7.22 2.49
C SER A 208 -19.79 6.06 2.92
N TYR A 209 -18.49 6.33 3.08
CA TYR A 209 -17.46 5.29 3.25
C TYR A 209 -16.81 5.27 4.64
N SER A 210 -17.27 6.11 5.57
CA SER A 210 -16.65 6.41 6.88
C SER A 210 -15.30 7.13 6.79
N TRP A 211 -14.42 6.71 5.88
CA TRP A 211 -13.08 7.28 5.70
C TRP A 211 -12.70 7.38 4.22
N CYS A 212 -11.86 8.36 3.91
CA CYS A 212 -11.23 8.59 2.63
C CYS A 212 -9.74 8.92 2.85
N ALA A 213 -8.84 8.21 2.19
CA ALA A 213 -7.42 8.56 2.15
C ALA A 213 -7.04 9.01 0.74
N VAL A 214 -6.61 10.25 0.59
CA VAL A 214 -6.05 10.77 -0.67
C VAL A 214 -4.53 10.76 -0.58
N ILE A 215 -3.89 10.18 -1.59
CA ILE A 215 -2.45 10.03 -1.68
C ILE A 215 -1.98 10.55 -3.03
N ASP A 216 -1.35 11.72 -3.03
CA ASP A 216 -0.80 12.32 -4.23
C ASP A 216 0.69 12.02 -4.38
N PHE A 217 1.11 11.77 -5.60
CA PHE A 217 2.50 11.49 -5.94
C PHE A 217 3.02 12.48 -6.97
N VAL A 218 4.27 12.91 -6.80
CA VAL A 218 4.99 13.73 -7.78
C VAL A 218 6.39 13.17 -7.96
N ALA A 219 6.89 13.20 -9.19
CA ALA A 219 8.31 12.98 -9.48
C ALA A 219 9.07 14.29 -9.37
N GLN A 220 9.99 14.38 -8.41
CA GLN A 220 10.90 15.50 -8.22
C GLN A 220 12.35 15.09 -8.49
N PRO A 221 13.24 16.02 -8.88
CA PRO A 221 14.66 15.74 -8.96
C PRO A 221 15.18 15.21 -7.62
N THR A 222 15.82 14.05 -7.64
CA THR A 222 16.57 13.56 -6.49
C THR A 222 17.85 14.37 -6.38
N PHE A 223 17.86 15.37 -5.50
CA PHE A 223 19.11 15.98 -5.08
C PHE A 223 19.79 14.98 -4.15
N TYR A 224 20.89 14.37 -4.61
CA TYR A 224 21.81 13.67 -3.73
C TYR A 224 22.42 14.72 -2.80
N THR A 225 21.71 15.04 -1.72
CA THR A 225 22.39 15.58 -0.55
C THR A 225 23.13 14.38 0.02
N SER A 226 24.44 14.34 -0.22
CA SER A 226 25.35 13.61 0.64
C SER A 226 25.17 14.18 2.04
N ASN A 227 24.17 13.71 2.78
CA ASN A 227 24.07 14.04 4.18
C ASN A 227 24.98 13.07 4.95
N PRO A 228 25.78 13.63 5.89
CA PRO A 228 26.93 12.98 6.52
C PRO A 228 26.58 11.76 7.38
#